data_AF-A0A6P0TX59-F1
#
_entry.id   AF-A0A6P0TX59-F1
#
_cell.length_a   1.000
_cell.length_b   1.000
_cell.length_c   1.000
_cell.angle_alpha   90.00
_cell.angle_beta   90.00
_cell.angle_gamma   90.00
#
_symmetry.space_group_name_H-M   'P 1'
#
loop_
_entity.id
_entity.type
_entity.pdbx_description
1 polymer ?
#
loop_
_entity_poly.entity_id
_entity_poly.type
_entity_poly.pdbx_seq_one_letter_code
_entity_poly.pdbx_strand_id
1 'polypeptide(L)'
;MKNLTVDSKKSCLLVDKAWMENLQNEAASATVEPGIYVLRIKSGAFSYGGGMPAEPFVLLWIYGGKFVNLKTNVETTATWSSLNGYDDTMTLEVKETATISALLLDVYEKDNSGEIVVSILDA
;
A
#
# COMPACT_ATOMS: atom_id res chain seq x y z
N MET A 1 12.14 25.76 -13.19
CA MET A 1 11.34 24.53 -13.00
C MET A 1 12.22 23.34 -13.40
N LYS A 2 12.34 22.32 -12.56
CA LYS A 2 13.09 21.08 -12.88
C LYS A 2 12.08 19.94 -12.97
N ASN A 3 12.18 19.13 -14.02
CA ASN A 3 11.26 18.01 -14.26
C ASN A 3 12.07 16.70 -14.33
N LEU A 4 11.47 15.61 -13.85
CA LEU A 4 11.93 14.24 -14.08
C LEU A 4 10.90 13.54 -14.98
N THR A 5 11.38 12.75 -15.94
CA THR A 5 10.53 11.91 -16.79
C THR A 5 10.71 10.45 -16.39
N VAL A 6 9.61 9.76 -16.09
CA VAL A 6 9.60 8.35 -15.72
C VAL A 6 9.18 7.52 -16.94
N ASP A 7 10.11 6.72 -17.46
CA ASP A 7 9.85 5.82 -18.60
C ASP A 7 9.56 4.41 -18.09
N SER A 8 8.48 3.80 -18.59
CA SER A 8 8.00 2.51 -18.07
C SER A 8 8.95 1.33 -18.30
N LYS A 9 9.97 1.47 -19.15
CA LYS A 9 10.99 0.43 -19.38
C LYS A 9 12.33 0.79 -18.76
N LYS A 10 12.75 2.05 -18.85
CA LYS A 10 14.08 2.51 -18.39
C LYS A 10 14.09 2.91 -16.93
N SER A 11 12.95 3.26 -16.36
CA SER A 11 12.78 3.75 -14.98
C SER A 11 11.83 2.83 -14.20
N CYS A 12 12.02 1.51 -14.35
CA CYS A 12 11.15 0.50 -13.76
C CYS A 12 11.99 -0.52 -12.98
N LEU A 13 11.69 -0.68 -11.69
CA LEU A 13 12.17 -1.82 -10.92
C LEU A 13 11.32 -3.03 -11.29
N LEU A 14 11.94 -4.06 -11.85
CA LEU A 14 11.24 -5.29 -12.19
C LEU A 14 10.91 -6.04 -10.90
N VAL A 15 9.62 -6.25 -10.70
CA VAL A 15 9.06 -7.10 -9.65
C VAL A 15 8.68 -8.43 -10.28
N ASP A 16 9.29 -9.52 -9.83
CA ASP A 16 9.02 -10.85 -10.36
C ASP A 16 7.93 -11.59 -9.58
N LYS A 17 7.58 -12.79 -10.06
CA LYS A 17 6.53 -13.61 -9.47
C LYS A 17 6.84 -14.02 -8.03
N ALA A 18 8.09 -14.40 -7.73
CA ALA A 18 8.46 -14.84 -6.39
C ALA A 18 8.35 -13.68 -5.39
N TRP A 19 8.76 -12.48 -5.81
CA TRP A 19 8.60 -11.27 -5.00
C TRP A 19 7.13 -10.95 -4.73
N MET A 20 6.25 -11.06 -5.73
CA MET A 20 4.81 -10.84 -5.55
C MET A 20 4.14 -11.89 -4.66
N GLU A 21 4.58 -13.14 -4.71
CA GLU A 21 4.10 -14.21 -3.84
C GLU A 21 4.51 -13.95 -2.39
N ASN A 22 5.78 -13.61 -2.15
CA ASN A 22 6.26 -13.25 -0.81
C ASN A 22 5.53 -12.03 -0.26
N LEU A 23 5.36 -11.00 -1.09
CA LEU A 23 4.62 -9.79 -0.69
C LEU A 23 3.20 -10.11 -0.22
N GLN A 24 2.47 -10.96 -0.95
CA GLN A 24 1.11 -11.34 -0.56
C GLN A 24 1.07 -12.25 0.66
N ASN A 25 2.10 -13.08 0.87
CA ASN A 25 2.19 -13.98 2.02
C ASN A 25 2.61 -13.26 3.31
N GLU A 26 3.43 -12.22 3.22
CA GLU A 26 4.01 -11.50 4.35
C GLU A 26 3.19 -10.27 4.74
N ALA A 27 2.41 -9.70 3.82
CA ALA A 27 1.62 -8.50 4.08
C ALA A 27 0.44 -8.76 5.02
N ALA A 28 0.16 -7.80 5.90
CA ALA A 28 -1.11 -7.74 6.61
C ALA A 28 -2.23 -7.52 5.60
N SER A 29 -3.23 -8.40 5.56
CA SER A 29 -4.22 -8.42 4.49
C SER A 29 -5.65 -8.58 4.99
N ALA A 30 -6.60 -7.98 4.28
CA ALA A 30 -8.03 -8.11 4.54
C ALA A 30 -8.82 -8.16 3.23
N THR A 31 -9.90 -8.93 3.21
CA THR A 31 -10.87 -8.95 2.11
C THR A 31 -11.95 -7.91 2.35
N VAL A 32 -12.35 -7.21 1.30
CA VAL A 32 -13.44 -6.23 1.30
C VAL A 32 -14.48 -6.59 0.25
N GLU A 33 -15.75 -6.45 0.62
CA GLU A 33 -16.89 -6.66 -0.27
C GLU A 33 -17.23 -5.36 -1.04
N PRO A 34 -18.11 -5.39 -2.05
CA PRO A 34 -18.51 -4.18 -2.76
C PRO A 34 -19.00 -3.08 -1.82
N GLY A 35 -18.48 -1.86 -1.99
CA GLY A 35 -18.67 -0.74 -1.08
C GLY A 35 -17.66 0.39 -1.32
N ILE A 36 -17.78 1.49 -0.58
CA ILE A 36 -16.80 2.58 -0.62
C ILE A 36 -16.04 2.56 0.70
N TYR A 37 -14.71 2.53 0.61
CA TYR A 37 -13.84 2.45 1.77
C TYR A 37 -12.82 3.59 1.79
N VAL A 38 -12.49 4.05 3.00
CA VAL A 38 -11.37 4.96 3.27
C VAL A 38 -10.27 4.19 4.00
N LEU A 39 -9.11 4.11 3.36
CA LEU A 39 -7.90 3.52 3.92
C LEU A 39 -7.03 4.64 4.50
N ARG A 40 -6.54 4.47 5.74
CA ARG A 40 -5.62 5.42 6.39
C ARG A 40 -4.75 4.76 7.45
N ILE A 41 -3.63 5.39 7.77
CA ILE A 41 -2.90 5.05 8.99
C ILE A 41 -3.71 5.57 10.18
N LYS A 42 -4.08 4.68 11.10
CA LYS A 42 -4.80 5.03 12.32
C LYS A 42 -3.84 5.50 13.41
N SER A 43 -2.74 4.77 13.58
CA SER A 43 -1.77 4.97 14.66
C SER A 43 -0.54 4.11 14.43
N GLY A 44 0.49 4.32 15.26
CA GLY A 44 1.69 3.50 15.29
C GLY A 44 2.90 4.23 14.71
N ALA A 45 4.06 3.59 14.83
CA ALA A 45 5.34 4.08 14.32
C ALA A 45 6.28 2.87 14.17
N PHE A 46 7.28 3.01 13.30
CA PHE A 46 8.28 1.97 13.07
C PHE A 46 9.68 2.60 12.86
N SER A 47 10.70 1.77 12.79
CA SER A 47 12.11 2.14 12.55
C SER A 47 12.81 1.06 11.71
N TYR A 48 13.57 1.46 10.69
CA TYR A 48 14.46 0.59 9.88
C TYR A 48 15.87 0.50 10.50
N GLY A 49 15.95 0.10 11.77
CA GLY A 49 17.21 0.09 12.52
C GLY A 49 17.63 1.45 13.11
N GLY A 50 18.65 1.42 13.98
CA GLY A 50 19.32 2.62 14.50
C GLY A 50 18.54 3.48 15.53
N GLY A 51 17.31 3.09 15.91
CA GLY A 51 16.51 3.80 16.93
C GLY A 51 16.02 5.19 16.51
N MET A 52 16.13 5.53 15.23
CA MET A 52 15.64 6.79 14.67
C MET A 52 14.20 6.59 14.17
N PRO A 53 13.27 7.50 14.48
CA PRO A 53 11.91 7.42 13.94
C PRO A 53 11.92 7.40 12.41
N ALA A 54 11.19 6.45 11.80
CA ALA A 54 10.94 6.47 10.36
C ALA A 54 9.76 7.39 10.02
N GLU A 55 9.78 7.94 8.81
CA GLU A 55 8.61 8.63 8.25
C GLU A 55 7.46 7.62 8.10
N PRO A 56 6.21 8.00 8.48
CA PRO A 56 5.06 7.11 8.35
C PRO A 56 4.78 6.80 6.89
N PHE A 57 5.05 5.55 6.51
CA PHE A 57 4.86 5.03 5.18
C PHE A 57 4.27 3.63 5.27
N VAL A 58 3.25 3.35 4.46
CA VAL A 58 2.74 1.99 4.21
C VAL A 58 2.53 1.83 2.71
N LEU A 59 3.08 0.77 2.14
CA LEU A 59 2.76 0.36 0.77
C LEU A 59 1.46 -0.45 0.80
N LEU A 60 0.55 -0.11 -0.10
CA LEU A 60 -0.69 -0.83 -0.33
C LEU A 60 -0.60 -1.60 -1.64
N TRP A 61 -0.93 -2.89 -1.59
CA TRP A 61 -1.18 -3.72 -2.76
C TRP A 61 -2.64 -4.17 -2.75
N ILE A 62 -3.40 -3.74 -3.75
CA ILE A 62 -4.83 -4.03 -3.83
C ILE A 62 -5.05 -4.84 -5.08
N TYR A 63 -5.69 -5.99 -4.95
CA TYR A 63 -5.83 -6.94 -6.05
C TYR A 63 -7.04 -7.84 -5.87
N GLY A 64 -7.45 -8.46 -6.98
CA GLY A 64 -8.68 -9.25 -7.03
C GLY A 64 -9.91 -8.37 -7.23
N GLY A 65 -10.94 -8.93 -7.85
CA GLY A 65 -12.15 -8.21 -8.19
C GLY A 65 -11.91 -7.00 -9.11
N LYS A 66 -12.79 -6.00 -8.99
CA LYS A 66 -12.75 -4.71 -9.70
C LYS A 66 -13.01 -3.59 -8.72
N PHE A 67 -12.26 -2.51 -8.86
CA PHE A 67 -12.36 -1.36 -7.98
C PHE A 67 -11.85 -0.09 -8.67
N VAL A 68 -12.20 1.07 -8.12
CA VAL A 68 -11.79 2.40 -8.57
C VAL A 68 -11.08 3.12 -7.44
N ASN A 69 -9.82 3.50 -7.64
CA ASN A 69 -9.18 4.48 -6.77
C ASN A 69 -9.74 5.86 -7.10
N LEU A 70 -10.52 6.46 -6.19
CA LEU A 70 -11.23 7.71 -6.48
C LEU A 70 -10.30 8.92 -6.66
N LYS A 71 -9.04 8.83 -6.23
CA LYS A 71 -8.01 9.86 -6.48
C LYS A 71 -7.58 9.90 -7.95
N THR A 72 -7.52 8.75 -8.61
CA THR A 72 -7.11 8.64 -10.03
C THR A 72 -8.30 8.45 -10.97
N ASN A 73 -9.45 8.03 -10.43
CA ASN A 73 -10.67 7.68 -11.15
C ASN A 73 -10.45 6.60 -12.23
N VAL A 74 -9.51 5.69 -11.99
CA VAL A 74 -9.20 4.56 -12.89
C VAL A 74 -9.76 3.27 -12.29
N GLU A 75 -10.60 2.57 -13.05
CA GLU A 75 -11.04 1.22 -12.72
C GLU A 75 -9.94 0.21 -13.09
N THR A 76 -9.63 -0.70 -12.16
CA THR A 76 -8.61 -1.74 -12.36
C THR A 76 -8.92 -2.97 -11.50
N THR A 77 -8.19 -4.05 -11.73
CA THR A 77 -8.23 -5.30 -10.95
C THR A 77 -7.03 -5.46 -10.03
N ALA A 78 -6.03 -4.59 -10.19
CA ALA A 78 -4.82 -4.55 -9.39
C ALA A 78 -4.18 -3.15 -9.40
N THR A 79 -3.73 -2.67 -8.26
CA THR A 79 -2.99 -1.40 -8.16
C THR A 79 -2.10 -1.34 -6.94
N TRP A 80 -1.08 -0.49 -7.03
CA TRP A 80 -0.25 -0.09 -5.91
C TRP A 80 -0.68 1.30 -5.45
N SER A 81 -0.66 1.52 -4.14
CA SER A 81 -0.75 2.86 -3.58
C SER A 81 0.11 2.98 -2.34
N SER A 82 0.16 4.16 -1.75
CA SER A 82 0.90 4.41 -0.51
C SER A 82 0.09 5.30 0.41
N LEU A 83 0.19 5.06 1.71
CA LEU A 83 -0.15 6.02 2.74
C LEU A 83 1.17 6.63 3.22
N ASN A 84 1.43 7.89 2.89
CA ASN A 84 2.72 8.55 3.12
C ASN A 84 2.55 9.73 4.10
N GLY A 85 1.99 9.43 5.27
CA GLY A 85 1.59 10.40 6.28
C GLY A 85 0.43 9.89 7.14
N TYR A 86 0.31 10.39 8.38
CA TYR A 86 -0.82 10.05 9.24
C TYR A 86 -2.16 10.64 8.75
N ASP A 87 -2.11 11.78 8.05
CA ASP A 87 -3.28 12.43 7.46
C ASP A 87 -3.57 11.94 6.02
N ASP A 88 -2.71 11.07 5.49
CA ASP A 88 -2.84 10.56 4.13
C ASP A 88 -3.95 9.50 4.08
N THR A 89 -4.79 9.59 3.07
CA THR A 89 -5.93 8.68 2.88
C THR A 89 -6.05 8.25 1.43
N MET A 90 -6.65 7.08 1.24
CA MET A 90 -7.06 6.58 -0.07
C MET A 90 -8.52 6.17 -0.01
N THR A 91 -9.34 6.69 -0.92
CA THR A 91 -10.73 6.25 -1.07
C THR A 91 -10.85 5.28 -2.24
N LEU A 92 -11.44 4.13 -1.97
CA LEU A 92 -11.59 3.02 -2.89
C LEU A 92 -13.06 2.67 -3.05
N GLU A 93 -13.58 2.73 -4.27
CA GLU A 93 -14.88 2.15 -4.61
C GLU A 93 -14.66 0.72 -5.09
N VAL A 94 -15.11 -0.26 -4.31
CA VAL A 94 -15.00 -1.70 -4.60
C VAL A 94 -16.29 -2.17 -5.27
N LYS A 95 -16.18 -2.82 -6.43
CA LYS A 95 -17.31 -3.32 -7.24
C LYS A 95 -17.47 -4.83 -7.19
N GLU A 96 -16.37 -5.54 -6.97
CA GLU A 96 -16.31 -6.99 -6.76
C GLU A 96 -15.35 -7.23 -5.59
N THR A 97 -15.56 -8.30 -4.83
CA THR A 97 -14.73 -8.67 -3.67
C THR A 97 -13.25 -8.60 -4.01
N ALA A 98 -12.49 -7.86 -3.19
CA ALA A 98 -11.07 -7.57 -3.42
C ALA A 98 -10.25 -7.78 -2.14
N THR A 99 -8.94 -7.94 -2.29
CA THR A 99 -7.99 -8.02 -1.17
C THR A 99 -7.19 -6.73 -1.09
N ILE A 100 -7.08 -6.19 0.11
CA ILE A 100 -6.18 -5.08 0.46
C ILE A 100 -5.05 -5.67 1.29
N SER A 101 -3.82 -5.53 0.81
CA SER A 101 -2.59 -5.88 1.52
C SER A 101 -1.82 -4.61 1.88
N ALA A 102 -1.28 -4.55 3.08
CA ALA A 102 -0.49 -3.45 3.63
C ALA A 102 0.85 -3.96 4.17
N LEU A 103 1.94 -3.31 3.79
CA LEU A 103 3.29 -3.72 4.19
C LEU A 103 4.29 -2.55 4.23
N LEU A 104 5.42 -2.81 4.89
CA LEU A 104 6.63 -2.01 4.84
C LEU A 104 7.62 -2.64 3.85
N LEU A 105 8.53 -1.84 3.30
CA LEU A 105 9.58 -2.34 2.40
C LEU A 105 10.95 -2.13 3.04
N ASP A 106 11.68 -3.21 3.20
CA ASP A 106 13.03 -3.19 3.74
C ASP A 106 13.88 -4.31 3.14
N VAL A 107 15.18 -4.07 3.04
CA VAL A 107 16.18 -5.05 2.65
C VAL A 107 16.80 -5.77 3.86
N TYR A 108 16.53 -5.32 5.09
CA TYR A 108 17.07 -5.92 6.32
C TYR A 108 16.07 -5.95 7.49
N GLU A 109 15.08 -6.83 7.44
CA GLU A 109 14.01 -6.93 8.45
C GLU A 109 14.46 -7.07 9.92
N LYS A 110 15.65 -7.63 10.17
CA LYS A 110 16.08 -8.04 11.52
C LYS A 110 16.28 -6.90 12.51
N ASP A 111 16.45 -5.67 12.04
CA ASP A 111 16.55 -4.48 12.89
C ASP A 111 15.28 -3.61 12.86
N ASN A 112 14.20 -4.13 12.26
CA ASN A 112 12.91 -3.49 12.32
C ASN A 112 12.30 -3.57 13.72
N SER A 113 11.60 -2.50 14.08
CA SER A 113 10.84 -2.43 15.32
C SER A 113 9.63 -1.51 15.16
N GLY A 114 8.63 -1.73 16.02
CA GLY A 114 7.38 -0.99 15.99
C GLY A 114 6.32 -1.63 15.09
N GLU A 115 5.17 -0.97 15.00
CA GLU A 115 4.01 -1.45 14.26
C GLU A 115 3.18 -0.23 13.79
N ILE A 116 2.56 -0.34 12.62
CA ILE A 116 1.56 0.60 12.12
C ILE A 116 0.21 -0.11 12.03
N VAL A 117 -0.84 0.55 12.51
CA VAL A 117 -2.22 0.11 12.33
C VAL A 117 -2.85 0.87 11.17
N VAL A 118 -3.25 0.14 10.13
CA VAL A 118 -4.06 0.68 9.03
C VAL A 118 -5.54 0.41 9.31
N SER A 119 -6.38 1.41 9.11
CA SER A 119 -7.84 1.26 9.14
C SER A 119 -8.41 1.20 7.74
N ILE A 120 -9.39 0.32 7.57
CA ILE A 120 -10.30 0.26 6.43
C ILE A 120 -11.67 0.65 6.98
N LEU A 121 -12.16 1.83 6.61
CA LEU A 121 -13.40 2.40 7.14
C LEU A 121 -14.45 2.44 6.04
N ASP A 122 -15.69 2.04 6.33
CA ASP A 122 -16.82 2.31 5.43
C ASP A 122 -17.01 3.83 5.31
N ALA A 123 -17.23 4.31 4.09
CA ALA A 123 -17.44 5.73 3.78
C ALA A 123 -18.92 6.14 3.79
#